data_AF-A0A9P7C181-F1
#
_entry.id   AF-A0A9P7C181-F1
#
_cell.length_a   1.000
_cell.length_b   1.000
_cell.length_c   1.000
_cell.angle_alpha   90.00
_cell.angle_beta   90.00
_cell.angle_gamma   90.00
#
_symmetry.space_group_name_H-M   'P 1'
#
loop_
_entity.id
_entity.type
_entity.pdbx_description
1 polymer ?
#
loop_
_entity_poly.entity_id
_entity_poly.type
_entity_poly.pdbx_seq_one_letter_code
_entity_poly.pdbx_strand_id
1 'polypeptide(L)'
;MLISLTLTPMMCAYLLKPDALPEGEDAHERAAAAGKQNLWTRTVGLYEHSLDWVLGHQRLTLAVAGGALVLTVLLYVLIPKGLLPEQDTGLITGVVQADQNIAFPQMEQRTKQVAEALRQDPDVTGVSAFIGTQPA
;
A
#
# COMPACT_ATOMS: atom_id res chain seq x y z
N MET A 1 7.48 -11.59 -16.44
CA MET A 1 8.63 -12.15 -17.18
C MET A 1 8.22 -12.72 -18.54
N LEU A 2 7.35 -13.73 -18.62
CA LEU A 2 6.93 -14.35 -19.89
C LEU A 2 6.44 -13.35 -20.94
N ILE A 3 5.51 -12.46 -20.58
CA ILE A 3 4.97 -11.42 -21.48
C ILE A 3 6.08 -10.48 -21.97
N SER A 4 7.07 -10.16 -21.13
CA SER A 4 8.20 -9.30 -21.50
C SER A 4 9.18 -9.97 -22.47
N LEU A 5 9.23 -11.30 -22.49
CA LEU A 5 10.13 -12.07 -23.35
C LEU A 5 9.47 -12.48 -24.67
N THR A 6 8.14 -12.41 -24.77
CA THR A 6 7.39 -12.85 -25.95
C THR A 6 6.68 -11.69 -26.63
N LEU A 7 5.85 -10.95 -25.89
CA LEU A 7 5.00 -9.91 -26.43
C LEU A 7 5.77 -8.62 -26.68
N THR A 8 6.65 -8.22 -25.75
CA THR A 8 7.47 -7.01 -25.91
C THR A 8 8.38 -7.08 -27.14
N PRO A 9 9.19 -8.13 -27.39
CA PRO A 9 10.01 -8.17 -28.61
C PRO A 9 9.17 -8.25 -29.88
N MET A 10 8.04 -8.96 -29.86
CA MET A 10 7.14 -9.04 -31.02
C MET A 10 6.52 -7.67 -31.36
N MET A 11 6.07 -6.92 -30.35
CA MET A 11 5.54 -5.57 -30.54
C MET A 11 6.62 -4.58 -30.94
N CYS A 12 7.82 -4.65 -30.35
CA CYS A 12 8.95 -3.82 -30.77
C CYS A 12 9.31 -4.07 -32.24
N ALA A 13 9.32 -5.33 -32.70
CA ALA A 13 9.61 -5.66 -34.09
C ALA A 13 8.54 -5.17 -35.07
N TYR A 14 7.28 -5.05 -34.63
CA TYR A 14 6.17 -4.68 -35.52
C TYR A 14 5.81 -3.18 -35.47
N LEU A 15 6.05 -2.50 -34.34
CA LEU A 15 5.63 -1.12 -34.12
C LEU A 15 6.77 -0.10 -34.19
N LEU A 16 8.05 -0.48 -34.05
CA LEU A 16 9.17 0.44 -34.24
C LEU A 16 9.49 0.60 -35.73
N LYS A 17 9.48 1.85 -36.21
CA LYS A 17 9.92 2.21 -37.56
C LYS A 17 11.45 2.32 -37.61
N PRO A 18 12.11 1.72 -38.63
CA PRO A 18 13.56 1.79 -38.81
C PRO A 18 14.12 3.22 -38.84
N ASP A 19 13.38 4.16 -39.44
CA ASP A 19 13.81 5.56 -39.61
C ASP A 19 13.85 6.37 -38.30
N ALA A 20 13.33 5.80 -37.20
CA ALA A 20 13.38 6.40 -35.88
C ALA A 20 14.46 5.78 -34.98
N LEU A 21 15.18 4.76 -35.46
CA LEU A 21 16.32 4.19 -34.74
C LEU A 21 17.58 4.97 -35.08
N PRO A 22 18.27 5.56 -34.10
CA PRO A 22 19.60 6.13 -34.32
C PRO A 22 20.57 5.03 -34.76
N GLU A 23 21.20 5.20 -35.93
CA GLU A 23 22.16 4.23 -36.48
C GLU A 23 23.49 4.26 -35.72
N GLY A 24 23.80 3.16 -35.02
CA GLY A 24 25.11 2.82 -34.46
C GLY A 24 25.18 2.72 -32.93
N GLU A 25 26.21 2.03 -32.44
CA GLU A 25 26.51 1.82 -31.00
C GLU A 25 26.70 3.14 -30.21
N ASP A 26 26.93 4.27 -30.89
CA ASP A 26 27.09 5.60 -30.28
C ASP A 26 25.81 6.45 -30.34
N ALA A 27 24.65 5.84 -30.61
CA ALA A 27 23.36 6.51 -30.68
C ALA A 27 23.05 7.39 -29.45
N HIS A 28 23.46 6.95 -28.26
CA HIS A 28 23.27 7.71 -27.02
C HIS A 28 24.19 8.94 -26.94
N GLU A 29 25.44 8.82 -27.37
CA GLU A 29 26.40 9.91 -27.41
C GLU A 29 26.09 10.92 -28.52
N ARG A 30 25.65 10.44 -29.70
CA ARG A 30 25.27 11.29 -30.83
C ARG A 30 23.92 11.96 -30.64
N ALA A 31 22.95 11.35 -29.97
CA ALA A 31 21.69 12.02 -29.60
C ALA A 31 21.90 13.10 -28.53
N ALA A 32 22.88 12.91 -27.64
CA ALA A 32 23.36 13.95 -26.73
C ALA A 32 24.09 15.09 -27.46
N ALA A 33 24.83 14.78 -28.53
CA ALA A 33 25.55 15.75 -29.36
C ALA A 33 24.68 16.49 -30.40
N ALA A 34 23.59 15.89 -30.90
CA ALA A 34 22.73 16.42 -31.98
C ALA A 34 21.74 17.51 -31.52
N GLY A 35 22.04 18.25 -30.45
CA GLY A 35 21.28 19.45 -30.07
C GLY A 35 20.06 19.21 -29.17
N LYS A 36 19.86 18.00 -28.63
CA LYS A 36 18.89 17.75 -27.53
C LYS A 36 19.55 17.92 -26.16
N GLN A 37 20.38 18.95 -26.02
CA GLN A 37 21.30 19.15 -24.90
C GLN A 37 20.65 19.71 -23.63
N ASN A 38 19.32 19.79 -23.53
CA ASN A 38 18.75 20.80 -22.65
C ASN A 38 18.55 20.36 -21.19
N LEU A 39 18.27 19.09 -20.90
CA LEU A 39 18.07 18.63 -19.51
C LEU A 39 18.52 17.19 -19.30
N TRP A 40 18.17 16.27 -20.21
CA TRP A 40 18.46 14.84 -20.06
C TRP A 40 19.97 14.56 -19.95
N THR A 41 20.76 15.04 -20.92
CA THR A 41 22.22 14.88 -20.92
C THR A 41 22.88 15.51 -19.68
N ARG A 42 22.32 16.63 -19.20
CA ARG A 42 22.79 17.29 -17.99
C ARG A 42 22.51 16.47 -16.74
N THR A 43 21.33 15.86 -16.63
CA THR A 43 20.98 14.96 -15.53
C THR A 43 21.85 13.70 -15.54
N VAL A 44 22.13 13.14 -16.72
CA VAL A 44 23.02 11.98 -16.87
C VAL A 44 24.44 12.31 -16.42
N GLY A 45 25.02 13.43 -16.90
CA GLY A 45 26.35 13.84 -16.46
C GLY A 45 26.43 14.19 -14.96
N LEU A 46 25.34 14.74 -14.39
CA LEU A 46 25.26 14.99 -12.95
C LEU A 46 25.22 13.67 -12.16
N TYR A 47 24.47 12.68 -12.66
CA TYR A 47 24.39 11.35 -12.08
C TYR A 47 25.76 10.66 -12.10
N GLU A 48 26.46 10.67 -13.24
CA GLU A 48 27.82 10.14 -13.38
C GLU A 48 28.78 10.77 -12.36
N HIS A 49 28.79 12.11 -12.27
CA HIS A 49 29.65 12.81 -11.32
C HIS A 49 29.30 12.48 -9.85
N SER A 50 28.01 12.38 -9.53
CA SER A 50 27.57 11.98 -8.19
C SER A 50 27.95 10.55 -7.86
N LEU A 51 27.91 9.65 -8.85
CA LEU A 51 28.26 8.25 -8.69
C LEU A 51 29.77 8.09 -8.43
N ASP A 52 30.61 8.79 -9.19
CA ASP A 52 32.06 8.82 -8.95
C ASP A 52 32.40 9.34 -7.56
N TRP A 53 31.67 10.36 -7.09
CA TRP A 53 31.85 10.90 -5.74
C TRP A 53 31.47 9.88 -4.65
N VAL A 54 30.35 9.18 -4.81
CA VAL A 54 29.88 8.13 -3.89
C VAL A 54 30.83 6.92 -3.87
N LEU A 55 31.35 6.53 -5.04
CA LEU A 55 32.34 5.46 -5.18
C LEU A 55 33.68 5.85 -4.56
N GLY A 56 34.12 7.10 -4.72
CA GLY A 56 35.32 7.65 -4.06
C GLY A 56 35.19 7.73 -2.54
N HIS A 57 33.97 7.87 -2.02
CA HIS A 57 33.68 7.95 -0.57
C HIS A 57 33.02 6.67 -0.04
N GLN A 58 33.50 5.50 -0.46
CA GLN A 58 32.93 4.19 -0.11
C GLN A 58 32.63 4.01 1.39
N ARG A 59 33.49 4.50 2.29
CA ARG A 59 33.28 4.40 3.75
C ARG A 59 32.08 5.22 4.24
N LEU A 60 31.91 6.44 3.72
CA LEU A 60 30.75 7.28 4.04
C LEU A 60 29.47 6.66 3.48
N THR A 61 29.52 6.15 2.26
CA THR A 61 28.39 5.45 1.61
C THR A 61 27.95 4.23 2.42
N LEU A 62 28.89 3.42 2.90
CA LEU A 62 28.61 2.28 3.78
C LEU A 62 28.05 2.73 5.14
N ALA A 63 28.53 3.83 5.71
CA ALA A 63 27.99 4.38 6.95
C ALA A 63 26.55 4.85 6.78
N VAL A 64 26.22 5.52 5.66
CA VAL A 64 24.85 5.93 5.33
C VAL A 64 23.94 4.72 5.13
N ALA A 65 24.40 3.69 4.40
CA ALA A 65 23.64 2.45 4.21
C ALA A 65 23.38 1.74 5.55
N GLY A 66 24.39 1.67 6.42
CA GLY A 66 24.24 1.15 7.79
C GLY A 66 23.25 1.97 8.61
N GLY A 67 23.32 3.30 8.53
CA GLY A 67 22.38 4.20 9.20
C GLY A 67 20.93 4.01 8.72
N ALA A 68 20.73 3.88 7.41
CA ALA A 68 19.41 3.60 6.83
C ALA A 68 18.86 2.24 7.29
N LEU A 69 19.72 1.22 7.41
CA LEU A 69 19.34 -0.10 7.93
C LEU A 69 18.94 -0.01 9.41
N VAL A 70 19.74 0.66 10.24
CA VAL A 70 19.43 0.88 11.66
C VAL A 70 18.12 1.65 11.82
N LEU A 71 17.92 2.71 11.04
CA LEU A 71 16.68 3.48 11.04
C LEU A 71 15.48 2.60 10.65
N THR A 72 15.63 1.77 9.63
CA THR A 72 14.57 0.83 9.20
C THR A 72 14.22 -0.16 10.31
N VAL A 73 15.22 -0.73 11.00
CA VAL A 73 15.01 -1.64 12.13
C VAL A 73 14.32 -0.92 13.29
N LEU A 74 14.75 0.30 13.60
CA LEU A 74 14.15 1.11 14.66
C LEU A 74 12.68 1.40 14.36
N LEU A 75 12.34 1.80 13.13
CA LEU A 75 10.95 2.00 12.70
C LEU A 75 10.16 0.69 12.78
N TYR A 76 10.74 -0.43 12.36
CA TYR A 76 10.08 -1.73 12.40
C TYR A 76 9.70 -2.18 13.81
N VAL A 77 10.51 -1.83 14.82
CA VAL A 77 10.24 -2.14 16.23
C VAL A 77 9.23 -1.16 16.83
N LEU A 78 9.33 0.13 16.51
CA LEU A 78 8.46 1.18 17.06
C LEU A 78 7.04 1.15 16.48
N ILE A 79 6.88 0.81 15.20
CA ILE A 79 5.57 0.82 14.55
C ILE A 79 4.74 -0.38 15.08
N PRO A 80 3.61 -0.13 15.77
CA PRO A 80 2.75 -1.20 16.24
C PRO A 80 2.17 -1.94 15.04
N LYS A 81 2.27 -3.27 15.08
CA LYS A 81 1.79 -4.13 14.01
C LYS A 81 0.29 -4.35 14.19
N GLY A 82 -0.51 -3.93 13.21
CA GLY A 82 -1.91 -4.33 13.08
C GLY A 82 -2.05 -5.52 12.13
N LEU A 83 -3.01 -6.41 12.38
CA LEU A 83 -3.25 -7.54 11.48
C LEU A 83 -3.99 -7.09 10.22
N LEU A 84 -5.01 -6.24 10.38
CA LEU A 84 -5.77 -5.60 9.32
C LEU A 84 -6.35 -4.27 9.85
N PRO A 85 -6.57 -3.25 9.02
CA PRO A 85 -7.35 -2.08 9.42
C PRO A 85 -8.80 -2.51 9.70
N GLU A 86 -9.40 -1.98 10.77
CA GLU A 86 -10.83 -2.17 11.00
C GLU A 86 -11.60 -1.51 9.85
N GLN A 87 -12.35 -2.33 9.11
CA GLN A 87 -13.23 -1.85 8.07
C GLN A 87 -14.60 -1.57 8.70
N ASP A 88 -15.15 -0.40 8.38
CA ASP A 88 -16.54 -0.13 8.67
C ASP A 88 -17.42 -1.05 7.82
N THR A 89 -18.16 -1.93 8.50
CA THR A 89 -19.09 -2.88 7.87
C THR A 89 -20.54 -2.41 7.94
N GLY A 90 -20.80 -1.22 8.52
CA GLY A 90 -22.14 -0.72 8.79
C GLY A 90 -22.91 -1.56 9.81
N LEU A 91 -22.22 -2.41 10.58
CA LEU A 91 -22.81 -3.30 11.58
C LEU A 91 -22.22 -3.00 12.96
N ILE A 92 -23.11 -2.84 13.94
CA ILE A 92 -22.74 -2.66 15.35
C ILE A 92 -23.27 -3.86 16.13
N THR A 93 -22.37 -4.57 16.80
CA THR A 93 -22.72 -5.71 17.67
C THR A 93 -22.66 -5.30 19.13
N GLY A 94 -23.75 -5.52 19.87
CA GLY A 94 -23.85 -5.23 21.30
C GLY A 94 -24.26 -6.47 22.10
N VAL A 95 -23.78 -6.58 23.34
CA VAL A 95 -24.13 -7.67 24.25
C VAL A 95 -24.97 -7.12 25.40
N VAL A 96 -26.19 -7.65 25.57
CA VAL A 96 -27.05 -7.31 26.71
C VAL A 96 -26.76 -8.29 27.85
N GLN A 97 -26.14 -7.81 28.92
CA GLN A 97 -25.83 -8.60 30.11
C GLN A 97 -26.77 -8.26 31.26
N ALA A 98 -27.31 -9.27 31.94
CA ALA A 98 -28.15 -9.13 33.12
C ALA A 98 -27.68 -10.06 34.25
N ASP A 99 -28.38 -10.02 35.39
CA ASP A 99 -28.10 -10.89 36.55
C ASP A 99 -28.16 -12.37 36.16
N GLN A 100 -27.29 -13.21 36.73
CA GLN A 100 -27.24 -14.65 36.41
C GLN A 100 -28.51 -15.41 36.81
N ASN A 101 -29.31 -14.87 37.74
CA ASN A 101 -30.55 -15.48 38.22
C ASN A 101 -31.81 -14.98 37.49
N ILE A 102 -31.66 -14.16 36.44
CA ILE A 102 -32.80 -13.61 35.72
C ILE A 102 -33.57 -14.71 34.98
N ALA A 103 -34.91 -14.65 35.05
CA ALA A 103 -35.74 -15.58 34.30
C ALA A 103 -35.75 -15.20 32.80
N PHE A 104 -35.84 -16.20 31.92
CA PHE A 104 -35.88 -15.98 30.46
C PHE A 104 -36.92 -14.94 30.00
N PRO A 105 -38.16 -14.91 30.52
CA PRO A 105 -39.16 -13.89 30.12
C PRO A 105 -38.74 -12.46 30.51
N GLN A 106 -38.00 -12.32 31.62
CA GLN A 106 -37.49 -11.02 32.06
C GLN A 106 -36.34 -10.56 31.16
N MET A 107 -35.49 -11.48 30.70
CA MET A 107 -34.48 -11.17 29.68
C MET A 107 -35.09 -10.75 28.36
N GLU A 108 -36.15 -11.44 27.92
CA GLU A 108 -36.87 -11.07 26.70
C GLU A 108 -37.40 -9.65 26.77
N GLN A 109 -38.05 -9.30 27.89
CA GLN A 109 -38.57 -7.96 28.07
C GLN A 109 -37.46 -6.89 28.04
N ARG A 110 -36.31 -7.16 28.69
CA ARG A 110 -35.17 -6.24 28.72
C ARG A 110 -34.53 -6.08 27.34
N THR A 111 -34.26 -7.18 26.65
CA THR A 111 -33.67 -7.16 25.29
C THR A 111 -34.60 -6.46 24.31
N LYS A 112 -35.92 -6.65 24.42
CA LYS A 112 -36.90 -5.95 23.59
C LYS A 112 -36.92 -4.44 23.85
N GLN A 113 -36.82 -4.01 25.12
CA GLN A 113 -36.73 -2.58 25.46
C GLN A 113 -35.48 -1.94 24.85
N VAL A 114 -34.33 -2.64 24.89
CA VAL A 114 -33.08 -2.16 24.28
C VAL A 114 -33.20 -2.10 22.76
N ALA A 115 -33.76 -3.13 22.12
CA ALA A 115 -33.97 -3.15 20.68
C ALA A 115 -34.90 -2.02 20.22
N GLU A 116 -35.97 -1.73 20.98
CA GLU A 116 -36.90 -0.65 20.66
C GLU A 116 -36.24 0.74 20.80
N ALA A 117 -35.44 0.94 21.85
CA ALA A 117 -34.70 2.18 22.04
C ALA A 117 -33.70 2.42 20.88
N LEU A 118 -33.00 1.37 20.43
CA LEU A 118 -32.06 1.46 19.31
C LEU A 118 -32.77 1.71 17.96
N ARG A 119 -34.00 1.22 17.78
CA ARG A 119 -34.78 1.47 16.56
C ARG A 119 -35.29 2.90 16.42
N GLN A 120 -35.30 3.67 17.50
CA GLN A 120 -35.70 5.08 17.47
C GLN A 120 -34.60 5.99 16.92
N ASP A 121 -33.37 5.48 16.79
CA ASP A 121 -32.25 6.22 16.22
C ASP A 121 -32.35 6.25 14.68
N PRO A 122 -32.35 7.43 14.04
CA PRO A 122 -32.42 7.56 12.58
C PRO A 122 -31.25 6.90 11.83
N ASP A 123 -30.11 6.66 12.50
CA ASP A 123 -28.94 6.02 11.89
C ASP A 123 -29.03 4.48 11.89
N VAL A 124 -30.08 3.91 12.50
CA VAL A 124 -30.27 2.45 12.62
C VAL A 124 -31.31 1.95 11.61
N THR A 125 -30.85 1.23 10.58
CA THR A 125 -31.74 0.65 9.56
C THR A 125 -32.52 -0.58 10.08
N GLY A 126 -31.96 -1.32 11.03
CA GLY A 126 -32.60 -2.50 11.61
C GLY A 126 -31.84 -3.07 12.80
N VAL A 127 -32.58 -3.71 13.71
CA VAL A 127 -32.03 -4.36 14.91
C VAL A 127 -32.48 -5.81 14.93
N SER A 128 -31.52 -6.74 15.06
CA SER A 128 -31.76 -8.16 15.29
C SER A 128 -31.24 -8.53 16.68
N ALA A 129 -32.06 -9.19 17.49
CA ALA A 129 -31.72 -9.51 18.87
C ALA A 129 -32.02 -10.98 19.17
N PHE A 130 -31.07 -11.67 19.80
CA PHE A 130 -31.15 -13.07 20.18
C PHE A 130 -30.84 -13.23 21.66
N ILE A 131 -31.55 -14.13 22.34
CA ILE A 131 -31.36 -14.42 23.77
C ILE A 131 -30.79 -15.82 23.87
N GLY A 132 -29.57 -15.97 24.39
CA GLY A 132 -28.84 -17.23 24.43
C GLY A 132 -27.62 -17.22 23.49
N THR A 133 -27.32 -18.34 22.83
CA THR A 133 -26.19 -18.45 21.89
C THR A 133 -26.54 -17.79 20.56
N GLN A 134 -25.66 -16.91 20.05
CA GLN A 134 -25.79 -16.38 18.68
C GLN A 134 -25.92 -17.52 17.67
N PRO A 135 -26.93 -17.51 16.77
CA PRO A 135 -26.90 -18.39 15.61
C PRO A 135 -25.72 -17.98 14.72
N ALA A 136 -24.96 -18.98 14.27
CA ALA A 136 -23.80 -18.81 13.40
C ALA A 136 -24.19 -18.25 12.02
#